data_AF-A0A101WNB5-F1
#
_entry.id   AF-A0A101WNB5-F1
#
_cell.length_a   1.000
_cell.length_b   1.000
_cell.length_c   1.000
_cell.angle_alpha   90.00
_cell.angle_beta   90.00
_cell.angle_gamma   90.00
#
_symmetry.space_group_name_H-M   'P 1'
#
loop_
_entity.id
_entity.type
_entity.pdbx_description
1 polymer ?
#
loop_
_entity_poly.entity_id
_entity_poly.type
_entity_poly.pdbx_seq_one_letter_code
_entity_poly.pdbx_strand_id
1 'polypeptide(L)'
;MLKTISAYVNVALADYDESMKNHVVELMKDSLREQSTEYILEDTWGVVENKRMLYKNEDGTLEIQDPELSEISDTREMLEVMTVVLTANVG
;
A
#
# COMPACT_ATOMS: atom_id res chain seq x y z
N MET A 1 -19.35 -12.25 13.33
CA MET A 1 -18.93 -10.97 12.70
C MET A 1 -17.60 -11.31 12.04
N LEU A 2 -17.52 -11.23 10.71
CA LEU A 2 -16.25 -11.50 10.03
C LEU A 2 -15.30 -10.34 10.34
N LYS A 3 -14.04 -10.67 10.64
CA LYS A 3 -13.00 -9.64 10.78
C LYS A 3 -12.40 -9.40 9.40
N THR A 4 -11.90 -8.19 9.17
CA THR A 4 -11.22 -7.84 7.93
C THR A 4 -9.76 -7.59 8.22
N ILE A 5 -8.89 -8.22 7.43
CA ILE A 5 -7.45 -7.98 7.41
C ILE A 5 -7.11 -7.15 6.18
N SER A 6 -6.01 -6.39 6.25
CA SER A 6 -5.57 -5.56 5.13
C SER A 6 -4.05 -5.43 5.07
N ALA A 7 -3.53 -5.32 3.85
CA ALA A 7 -2.16 -4.93 3.56
C ALA A 7 -2.15 -3.80 2.52
N TYR A 8 -1.06 -3.04 2.48
CA TYR A 8 -0.86 -2.07 1.41
C TYR A 8 0.60 -2.00 1.01
N VAL A 9 0.85 -1.62 -0.24
CA VAL A 9 2.18 -1.27 -0.74
C VAL A 9 2.13 0.00 -1.56
N ASN A 10 3.21 0.77 -1.52
CA ASN A 10 3.41 1.92 -2.41
C ASN A 10 4.40 1.51 -3.50
N VAL A 11 4.02 1.72 -4.75
CA VAL A 11 4.87 1.51 -5.93
C VAL A 11 5.08 2.86 -6.60
N ALA A 12 6.30 3.18 -7.02
CA ALA A 12 6.54 4.37 -7.83
C ALA A 12 5.66 4.32 -9.08
N LEU A 13 4.94 5.40 -9.39
CA LEU A 13 3.99 5.37 -10.50
C LEU A 13 4.67 5.12 -11.85
N ALA A 14 5.94 5.55 -11.98
CA ALA A 14 6.75 5.29 -13.16
C ALA A 14 6.98 3.80 -13.45
N ASP A 15 6.99 2.96 -12.40
CA ASP A 15 7.18 1.51 -12.48
C ASP A 15 5.87 0.74 -12.36
N TYR A 16 4.74 1.45 -12.27
CA TYR A 16 3.43 0.84 -12.05
C TYR A 16 2.76 0.45 -13.36
N ASP A 17 2.57 -0.85 -13.56
CA ASP A 17 1.76 -1.43 -14.62
C ASP A 17 0.91 -2.60 -14.11
N GLU A 18 0.07 -3.18 -14.97
CA GLU A 18 -0.80 -4.31 -14.61
C GLU A 18 -0.01 -5.57 -14.22
N SER A 19 1.19 -5.78 -14.77
CA SER A 19 2.04 -6.91 -14.40
C SER A 19 2.58 -6.73 -12.97
N MET A 20 3.07 -5.53 -12.65
CA MET A 20 3.55 -5.15 -11.33
C MET A 20 2.43 -5.25 -10.30
N LYS A 21 1.23 -4.73 -10.62
CA LYS A 21 0.04 -4.86 -9.79
C LYS A 21 -0.28 -6.31 -9.44
N ASN A 22 -0.36 -7.18 -10.44
CA ASN A 22 -0.67 -8.59 -10.22
C ASN A 22 0.38 -9.26 -9.33
N HIS A 23 1.66 -8.99 -9.60
CA HIS A 23 2.76 -9.53 -8.80
C HIS A 23 2.69 -9.09 -7.33
N VAL A 24 2.49 -7.79 -7.11
CA VAL A 24 2.36 -7.19 -5.77
C VAL A 24 1.14 -7.73 -5.02
N VAL A 25 0.00 -7.92 -5.70
CA VAL A 25 -1.20 -8.50 -5.10
C VAL A 25 -0.95 -9.93 -4.61
N GLU A 26 -0.29 -10.78 -5.40
CA GLU A 26 0.01 -12.15 -4.98
C GLU A 26 0.99 -12.18 -3.80
N LEU A 27 2.03 -11.34 -3.81
CA LEU A 27 2.95 -11.20 -2.68
C LEU A 27 2.22 -10.77 -1.39
N MET A 28 1.29 -9.83 -1.48
CA MET A 28 0.50 -9.40 -0.32
C MET A 28 -0.42 -10.51 0.18
N LYS A 29 -1.03 -11.30 -0.70
CA LYS A 29 -1.84 -12.47 -0.30
C LYS A 29 -0.99 -13.48 0.46
N ASP A 30 0.18 -13.82 -0.07
CA ASP A 30 1.09 -14.79 0.57
C ASP A 30 1.54 -14.28 1.94
N SER A 31 1.93 -13.01 2.02
CA SER A 31 2.32 -12.39 3.29
C SER A 31 1.18 -12.38 4.32
N LEU A 32 -0.06 -12.11 3.89
CA LEU A 32 -1.21 -12.15 4.78
C LEU A 32 -1.55 -13.58 5.23
N ARG A 33 -1.41 -14.58 4.35
CA ARG A 33 -1.59 -15.99 4.68
C ARG A 33 -0.55 -16.48 5.71
N GLU A 34 0.69 -16.03 5.59
CA GLU A 34 1.76 -16.35 6.54
C GLU A 34 1.55 -15.70 7.91
N GLN A 35 1.01 -14.47 7.94
CA GLN A 35 0.81 -13.71 9.17
C GLN A 35 -0.52 -14.00 9.87
N SER A 36 -1.54 -14.46 9.14
CA SER A 36 -2.86 -14.69 9.71
C SER A 36 -2.91 -15.99 10.50
N THR A 37 -3.41 -15.91 11.73
CA THR A 37 -3.73 -17.09 12.55
C THR A 37 -5.15 -17.61 12.30
N GLU A 38 -6.00 -16.80 11.66
CA GLU A 38 -7.38 -17.11 11.29
C GLU A 38 -7.46 -17.50 9.80
N TYR A 39 -8.47 -18.31 9.43
CA TYR A 39 -8.64 -18.76 8.06
C TYR A 39 -9.11 -17.60 7.18
N ILE A 40 -8.38 -17.33 6.09
CA ILE A 40 -8.74 -16.30 5.11
C ILE A 40 -9.78 -16.87 4.15
N LEU A 41 -10.88 -16.13 3.97
CA LEU A 41 -11.92 -16.46 3.00
C LEU A 41 -11.46 -16.02 1.60
N GLU A 42 -10.95 -16.97 0.83
CA GLU A 42 -10.31 -16.72 -0.48
C GLU A 42 -11.25 -16.08 -1.54
N ASP A 43 -12.56 -16.12 -1.36
CA ASP A 43 -13.54 -15.44 -2.24
C ASP A 43 -13.77 -13.96 -1.88
N THR A 44 -13.16 -13.47 -0.79
CA THR A 44 -13.41 -12.14 -0.24
C THR A 44 -12.28 -11.13 -0.49
N TRP A 45 -11.30 -11.49 -1.31
CA TRP A 45 -10.21 -10.58 -1.67
C TRP A 45 -10.74 -9.33 -2.41
N GLY A 46 -10.39 -8.16 -1.90
CA GLY A 46 -10.65 -6.87 -2.52
C GLY A 46 -9.35 -6.12 -2.77
N VAL A 47 -9.20 -5.53 -3.94
CA VAL A 47 -8.04 -4.69 -4.30
C VAL A 47 -8.52 -3.28 -4.58
N VAL A 48 -7.87 -2.29 -3.99
CA VAL A 48 -8.12 -0.86 -4.22
C VAL A 48 -6.82 -0.17 -4.61
N GLU A 49 -6.87 0.64 -5.66
CA GLU A 49 -5.74 1.41 -6.16
C GLU A 49 -5.96 2.89 -5.88
N ASN A 50 -5.00 3.53 -5.23
CA ASN A 50 -5.05 4.96 -4.93
C ASN A 50 -3.76 5.64 -5.36
N LYS A 51 -3.87 6.53 -6.33
CA LYS A 51 -2.77 7.38 -6.76
C LYS A 51 -2.61 8.54 -5.76
N ARG A 52 -1.40 8.75 -5.22
CA ARG A 52 -1.10 9.84 -4.28
C ARG A 52 0.34 10.31 -4.39
N MET A 53 0.60 11.51 -3.87
CA MET A 53 1.93 12.08 -3.74
C MET A 53 2.47 11.78 -2.33
N LEU A 54 3.66 11.21 -2.25
CA LEU A 54 4.38 10.98 -1.00
C LEU A 54 5.73 11.69 -1.04
N TYR A 55 6.27 11.98 0.13
CA TYR A 55 7.56 12.63 0.30
C TYR A 55 8.53 11.62 0.88
N LYS A 56 9.75 11.62 0.36
CA LYS A 56 10.82 10.79 0.89
C LYS A 56 11.50 11.53 2.03
N ASN A 57 11.49 10.94 3.22
CA ASN A 57 12.20 11.49 4.36
C ASN A 57 13.69 11.16 4.33
N GLU A 58 14.44 11.64 5.33
CA GLU A 58 15.90 11.47 5.40
C GLU A 58 16.32 10.00 5.48
N ASP A 59 15.47 9.14 6.06
CA ASP A 59 15.67 7.69 6.14
C ASP A 59 15.25 6.94 4.87
N GLY A 60 14.78 7.66 3.85
CA GLY A 60 14.32 7.09 2.58
C GLY A 60 12.90 6.50 2.63
N THR A 61 12.18 6.67 3.73
CA THR A 61 10.79 6.22 3.90
C THR A 61 9.82 7.20 3.24
N LEU A 62 8.74 6.68 2.66
CA LEU A 62 7.69 7.48 2.03
C LEU A 62 6.62 7.86 3.04
N GLU A 63 6.39 9.15 3.22
CA GLU A 63 5.40 9.69 4.16
C GLU A 63 4.47 10.71 3.51
N ILE A 64 3.32 10.91 4.13
CA ILE A 64 2.37 11.95 3.73
C ILE A 64 2.96 13.29 4.20
N GLN A 65 2.77 14.35 3.43
CA GLN A 65 3.19 15.68 3.85
C GLN A 65 2.59 16.02 5.21
N ASP A 66 3.43 16.39 6.16
CA ASP A 66 2.95 16.95 7.41
C ASP A 66 2.33 18.33 7.11
N PRO A 67 1.03 18.53 7.39
CA PRO A 67 0.37 19.81 7.17
C PRO A 67 0.98 20.94 8.03
N GLU A 68 1.70 20.65 9.11
CA GLU A 68 2.39 21.65 9.93
C GLU A 68 3.72 22.13 9.32
N LEU A 69 4.28 21.40 8.35
CA LEU A 69 5.47 21.79 7.60
C LEU A 69 5.15 22.60 6.32
N SER A 70 3.87 22.96 6.15
CA SER A 70 3.41 23.74 5.01
C SER A 70 3.99 25.16 5.07
N GLU A 71 4.96 25.45 4.21
CA GLU A 71 4.84 26.49 3.16
C GLU A 71 6.16 27.12 2.67
N ILE A 72 7.38 26.76 3.15
CA ILE A 72 8.55 27.59 2.73
C ILE A 72 9.88 26.87 2.42
N SER A 73 10.11 25.60 2.76
CA SER A 73 11.38 24.94 2.35
C SER A 73 11.39 23.41 2.41
N ASP A 74 10.30 22.73 2.09
CA ASP A 74 10.34 21.27 2.04
C ASP A 74 11.13 20.80 0.81
N THR A 75 12.43 20.54 1.00
CA THR A 75 13.36 20.07 -0.04
C THR A 75 13.32 18.57 -0.23
N ARG A 76 12.41 17.86 0.46
CA ARG A 76 12.28 16.40 0.35
C ARG A 76 11.84 16.02 -1.05
N GLU A 77 12.38 14.92 -1.54
CA GLU A 77 12.04 14.37 -2.85
C GLU A 77 10.57 13.96 -2.85
N MET A 78 9.80 14.57 -3.74
CA MET A 78 8.38 14.28 -3.92
C MET A 78 8.23 13.18 -4.98
N LEU A 79 7.53 12.10 -4.62
CA LEU A 79 7.32 10.94 -5.47
C LEU A 79 5.83 10.68 -5.67
N GLU A 80 5.44 10.55 -6.94
CA GLU A 80 4.12 10.08 -7.30
C GLU A 80 4.08 8.56 -7.22
N VAL A 81 3.16 8.03 -6.41
CA VAL A 81 3.05 6.58 -6.18
C VAL A 81 1.64 6.07 -6.47
N MET A 82 1.57 4.80 -6.85
CA MET A 82 0.36 4.01 -6.75
C MET A 82 0.37 3.23 -5.45
N THR A 83 -0.66 3.43 -4.62
CA THR A 83 -0.89 2.62 -3.43
C THR A 83 -1.89 1.53 -3.75
N VAL A 84 -1.43 0.28 -3.69
CA VAL A 84 -2.29 -0.89 -3.83
C VAL A 84 -2.65 -1.37 -2.43
N VAL A 85 -3.94 -1.43 -2.14
CA VAL A 85 -4.50 -1.91 -0.87
C VAL A 85 -5.20 -3.23 -1.15
N LEU A 86 -4.88 -4.25 -0.36
CA LEU A 86 -5.51 -5.57 -0.39
C LEU A 86 -6.27 -5.78 0.91
N THR A 87 -7.52 -6.23 0.82
CA THR A 87 -8.36 -6.57 1.97
C THR A 87 -8.95 -7.97 1.82
N ALA A 88 -9.12 -8.69 2.92
CA ALA A 88 -9.89 -9.95 2.94
C ALA A 88 -10.59 -10.15 4.28
N ASN A 89 -11.63 -10.97 4.27
CA ASN A 89 -12.32 -11.40 5.48
C ASN A 89 -11.69 -12.68 6.04
N VAL A 90 -11.64 -12.78 7.37
CA VAL A 90 -11.19 -13.96 8.10
C VAL A 90 -12.27 -14.46 9.06
N GLY A 91 -12.25 -15.77 9.35
CA GLY A 91 -13.21 -16.44 10.24
C GLY A 91 -12.76 -17.79 10.76
#